data_AF-A0A967FHR8-F1
#
_entry.id   AF-A0A967FHR8-F1
#
_cell.length_a   1.000
_cell.length_b   1.000
_cell.length_c   1.000
_cell.angle_alpha   90.00
_cell.angle_beta   90.00
_cell.angle_gamma   90.00
#
_symmetry.space_group_name_H-M   'P 1'
#
loop_
_entity.id
_entity.type
_entity.pdbx_description
1 polymer ?
#
loop_
_entity_poly.entity_id
_entity_poly.type
_entity_poly.pdbx_seq_one_letter_code
_entity_poly.pdbx_strand_id
1 'polypeptide(L)' 'NYMPLARMAMYSKGVELYLAPTADQRDTWQATLRHIACEGRCFVLGCNQFMTKEMYPQSFQDHPE' A
#
# COMPACT_ATOMS: atom_id res chain seq x y z
N ASN A 1 0.78 5.74 -3.02
CA ASN A 1 -0.39 6.24 -3.80
C ASN A 1 -0.56 7.76 -3.67
N TYR A 2 0.50 8.55 -3.85
CA TYR A 2 0.46 10.01 -3.71
C TYR A 2 0.41 10.78 -5.04
N MET A 3 0.22 10.09 -6.16
CA MET A 3 0.09 10.70 -7.48
C MET A 3 -1.39 10.99 -7.77
N PRO A 4 -1.89 12.24 -7.59
CA PRO A 4 -3.31 12.55 -7.74
C PRO A 4 -3.83 12.31 -9.15
N LEU A 5 -3.07 12.69 -10.18
CA LEU A 5 -3.49 12.50 -11.58
C LEU A 5 -3.60 11.02 -11.95
N ALA A 6 -2.74 10.16 -11.40
CA ALA A 6 -2.84 8.71 -11.63
C ALA A 6 -4.13 8.13 -11.03
N ARG A 7 -4.53 8.57 -9.83
CA ARG A 7 -5.78 8.13 -9.21
C ARG A 7 -7.01 8.62 -9.98
N MET A 8 -7.01 9.89 -10.39
CA MET A 8 -8.11 10.44 -11.21
C MET A 8 -8.27 9.67 -12.52
N ALA A 9 -7.17 9.31 -13.18
CA ALA A 9 -7.23 8.49 -14.38
C ALA A 9 -7.85 7.09 -14.14
N MET A 10 -7.66 6.50 -12.96
CA MET A 10 -8.30 5.24 -12.58
C MET A 10 -9.79 5.44 -12.26
N TYR A 11 -10.14 6.53 -11.56
CA TYR A 11 -11.55 6.86 -11.26
C TYR A 11 -12.35 7.13 -12.54
N SER A 12 -11.77 7.81 -13.52
CA SER A 12 -12.40 8.04 -14.84
C SER A 12 -12.68 6.75 -15.61
N LYS A 13 -12.03 5.64 -15.25
CA LYS A 13 -12.28 4.31 -15.81
C LYS A 13 -13.32 3.51 -15.00
N GLY A 14 -13.90 4.09 -13.95
CA GLY A 14 -14.96 3.45 -13.15
C GLY A 14 -14.46 2.33 -12.24
N VAL A 15 -13.27 2.46 -11.63
CA VAL A 15 -12.75 1.45 -10.70
C VAL A 15 -13.65 1.30 -9.47
N GLU A 16 -14.15 0.10 -9.22
CA GLU A 16 -14.97 -0.22 -8.03
C GLU A 16 -14.16 -0.90 -6.93
N LEU A 17 -13.07 -1.59 -7.32
CA LEU A 17 -12.10 -2.22 -6.42
C LEU A 17 -10.68 -1.73 -6.77
N TYR A 18 -10.10 -0.93 -5.89
CA TYR A 18 -8.77 -0.36 -6.04
C TYR A 18 -7.75 -1.18 -5.25
N LEU A 19 -6.80 -1.82 -5.94
CA LEU A 19 -5.71 -2.56 -5.29
C LEU A 19 -4.53 -1.63 -5.00
N ALA A 20 -4.10 -1.60 -3.75
CA ALA A 20 -3.03 -0.74 -3.27
C ALA A 20 -1.97 -1.54 -2.49
N PRO A 21 -1.11 -2.32 -3.17
CA PRO A 21 0.04 -2.95 -2.53
C PRO A 21 1.05 -1.89 -2.05
N THR A 22 1.72 -2.18 -0.94
CA THR A 22 2.78 -1.33 -0.37
C THR A 22 3.88 -2.17 0.27
N ALA A 23 5.03 -1.53 0.54
CA ALA A 23 6.08 -2.00 1.45
C ALA A 23 6.23 -1.06 2.66
N ASP A 24 5.30 -0.12 2.84
CA ASP A 24 5.29 0.86 3.91
C ASP A 24 4.41 0.39 5.08
N GLN A 25 5.02 0.20 6.25
CA GLN A 25 4.36 -0.25 7.46
C GLN A 25 3.89 0.88 8.40
N ARG A 26 4.08 2.14 8.03
CA ARG A 26 3.69 3.28 8.88
C ARG A 26 2.17 3.45 8.96
N ASP A 27 1.67 3.93 10.10
CA ASP A 27 0.23 4.19 10.33
C ASP A 27 -0.39 5.16 9.31
N THR A 28 0.44 6.05 8.74
CA THR A 28 0.05 6.97 7.66
C THR A 28 -0.52 6.24 6.44
N TRP A 29 -0.13 4.98 6.23
CA TRP A 29 -0.64 4.19 5.12
C TRP A 29 -2.13 3.90 5.24
N GLN A 30 -2.60 3.52 6.44
CA GLN A 30 -4.01 3.26 6.68
C GLN A 30 -4.87 4.52 6.52
N ALA A 31 -4.36 5.68 6.95
CA ALA A 31 -5.03 6.96 6.71
C ALA A 31 -5.16 7.27 5.20
N THR A 32 -4.10 6.98 4.44
CA THR A 32 -4.06 7.16 2.98
C THR A 32 -5.10 6.29 2.28
N LEU A 33 -5.21 5.01 2.64
CA LEU A 33 -6.21 4.10 2.06
C LEU A 33 -7.65 4.57 2.28
N ARG A 34 -7.96 5.03 3.49
CA ARG A 34 -9.28 5.59 3.82
C ARG A 34 -9.59 6.83 2.99
N HIS A 35 -8.62 7.72 2.84
CA HIS A 35 -8.76 8.92 2.01
C HIS A 35 -9.06 8.55 0.54
N ILE A 36 -8.30 7.61 -0.05
CA ILE A 36 -8.49 7.14 -1.43
C ILE A 36 -9.89 6.53 -1.61
N ALA A 37 -10.35 5.72 -0.65
CA ALA A 37 -11.68 5.11 -0.71
C ALA A 37 -12.78 6.18 -0.75
N CYS A 38 -12.66 7.23 0.06
CA CYS A 38 -13.60 8.36 0.07
C CYS A 38 -13.52 9.19 -1.22
N GLU A 39 -12.31 9.47 -1.71
CA GLU A 39 -12.06 10.26 -2.92
C GLU A 39 -12.62 9.56 -4.17
N GLY A 40 -12.33 8.26 -4.33
CA GLY A 40 -12.71 7.46 -5.50
C GLY A 40 -14.08 6.79 -5.42
N ARG A 41 -14.73 6.80 -4.26
CA ARG A 41 -16.02 6.10 -4.00
C ARG A 41 -15.97 4.61 -4.37
N CYS A 42 -14.85 3.96 -4.05
CA CYS A 42 -14.58 2.56 -4.37
C CYS A 42 -14.06 1.82 -3.12
N PHE A 43 -14.10 0.49 -3.16
CA PHE A 43 -13.42 -0.32 -2.16
C PHE A 43 -11.92 -0.28 -2.40
N VAL A 44 -11.13 -0.15 -1.33
CA VAL A 44 -9.68 -0.13 -1.44
C VAL A 44 -9.09 -1.29 -0.65
N LEU A 45 -8.35 -2.15 -1.34
CA LEU A 45 -7.66 -3.28 -0.73
C LEU A 45 -6.17 -2.94 -0.60
N GLY A 46 -5.73 -2.69 0.63
CA GLY A 46 -4.32 -2.59 0.96
C GLY A 46 -3.73 -3.96 1.27
N CYS A 47 -2.52 -4.22 0.77
CA CYS A 47 -1.71 -5.35 1.21
C CYS A 47 -0.26 -4.92 1.43
N ASN A 48 0.39 -5.58 2.38
CA ASN A 48 1.79 -5.37 2.71
C ASN A 48 2.44 -6.73 2.97
N GLN A 49 3.74 -6.80 2.74
CA GLN A 49 4.55 -7.95 3.08
C GLN A 49 4.81 -8.01 4.59
N PHE A 50 4.84 -9.23 5.13
CA PHE A 50 5.34 -9.50 6.46
C PHE A 50 6.63 -10.29 6.32
N MET A 51 7.70 -9.81 6.96
CA MET A 51 8.99 -10.50 6.97
C MET A 51 9.58 -10.44 8.37
N THR A 52 10.20 -11.53 8.78
CA THR A 52 11.04 -11.59 9.98
C THR A 52 12.51 -11.73 9.56
N LYS A 53 13.43 -11.50 10.50
CA LYS A 53 14.87 -11.53 10.23
C LYS A 53 15.34 -12.89 9.72
N GLU A 54 14.72 -13.98 10.20
CA GLU A 54 15.03 -15.36 9.83
C GLU A 54 14.70 -15.67 8.36
N MET A 55 13.86 -14.86 7.71
CA MET A 55 13.52 -15.02 6.30
C MET A 55 14.63 -14.49 5.36
N TYR A 56 15.62 -13.75 5.88
CA TYR A 56 16.76 -13.29 5.09
C TYR A 56 17.84 -14.40 4.97
N PRO A 57 18.67 -14.38 3.91
CA PRO A 57 19.84 -15.24 3.82
C PRO A 57 20.74 -15.10 5.05
N GLN A 58 21.40 -16.19 5.46
CA GLN A 58 22.20 -16.25 6.70
C GLN A 58 23.20 -15.10 6.84
N SER A 59 23.81 -14.68 5.72
CA SER A 59 24.75 -13.56 5.66
C SER A 59 24.17 -12.22 6.15
N PHE A 60 22.85 -12.08 6.20
CA PHE A 60 22.17 -10.86 6.63
C PHE A 60 21.50 -10.97 8.01
N GLN A 61 21.50 -12.16 8.63
CA GLN A 61 20.83 -12.39 9.91
C GLN A 61 21.61 -11.81 11.11
N ASP A 62 22.91 -11.57 10.96
CA ASP A 62 23.76 -11.03 12.04
C ASP A 62 23.85 -9.49 12.02
N HIS A 63 23.25 -8.82 11.03
CA HIS A 63 23.25 -7.36 10.97
C HIS A 63 22.31 -6.75 12.03
N PRO A 64 22.72 -5.70 12.76
CA PRO A 64 21.81 -4.98 13.65
C PRO A 64 20.66 -4.33 12.86
N GLU A 65 19.50 -4.18 13.50
CA GLU A 65 18.31 -3.51 12.93
C GLU A 65 18.52 -2.02 12.68
#